data_AF-A0A0N8GNI3-F1
#
_entry.id   AF-A0A0N8GNI3-F1
#
_cell.length_a   1.000
_cell.length_b   1.000
_cell.length_c   1.000
_cell.angle_alpha   90.00
_cell.angle_beta   90.00
_cell.angle_gamma   90.00
#
_symmetry.space_group_name_H-M   'P 1'
#
loop_
_entity.id
_entity.type
_entity.pdbx_description
1 polymer ?
#
loop_
_entity_poly.entity_id
_entity_poly.type
_entity_poly.pdbx_seq_one_letter_code
_entity_poly.pdbx_strand_id
1 'polypeptide(L)'
;MSKNNIPTYDEMMNPLLRAMKKLGGSGTVEEINSKVAEILGLQDEQLDILHDSKRGGQTEFEYRLAWTRSYLKRYGILENSSRGVWALTPEGRNLTDVNEKEVVRVVRGQLRAERLEATEVDEESKTLTWQEELLETLMKMEPDAFERLIQRFLRESGFIQVEVTGRSGDGGIDGRGIMRLGGLLSFHVIFQCKRWQGAVRANQVRDFRGAMVGRADKGLLVTTGTFTKDAVWEATRDGAPAIDLIDGDQLVEKLRELALGVKTEKIQVEKVSVDKNWFASL
;
A
#
# COMPACT_ATOMS: atom_id res chain seq x y z
N MET A 1 -4.24 -30.10 -18.52
CA MET A 1 -4.07 -28.63 -18.51
C MET A 1 -2.59 -28.34 -18.75
N SER A 2 -2.24 -27.33 -19.56
CA SER A 2 -0.84 -27.04 -19.88
C SER A 2 -0.08 -26.57 -18.61
N LYS A 3 1.21 -26.88 -18.54
CA LYS A 3 2.09 -26.61 -17.38
C LYS A 3 2.23 -25.12 -16.96
N ASN A 4 1.61 -24.18 -17.67
CA ASN A 4 1.76 -22.73 -17.45
C ASN A 4 0.44 -21.97 -17.20
N ASN A 5 -0.70 -22.64 -17.04
CA ASN A 5 -1.99 -21.93 -17.00
C ASN A 5 -2.46 -21.66 -15.57
N ILE A 6 -2.18 -20.47 -15.05
CA ILE A 6 -2.84 -19.93 -13.86
C ILE A 6 -4.17 -19.32 -14.31
N PRO A 7 -5.30 -19.55 -13.61
CA PRO A 7 -6.59 -18.95 -13.98
C PRO A 7 -6.54 -17.41 -13.94
N THR A 8 -7.34 -16.74 -14.76
CA THR A 8 -7.45 -15.27 -14.72
C THR A 8 -8.14 -14.80 -13.44
N TYR A 9 -8.03 -13.50 -13.11
CA TYR A 9 -8.62 -12.97 -11.88
C TYR A 9 -10.15 -13.17 -11.81
N ASP A 10 -10.83 -13.15 -12.94
CA ASP A 10 -12.26 -13.41 -13.06
C ASP A 10 -12.61 -14.89 -12.90
N GLU A 11 -11.86 -15.80 -13.52
CA GLU A 11 -12.03 -17.25 -13.33
C GLU A 11 -11.83 -17.69 -11.87
N MET A 12 -11.09 -16.91 -11.07
CA MET A 12 -10.86 -17.20 -9.65
C MET A 12 -11.95 -16.67 -8.71
N MET A 13 -12.96 -15.93 -9.18
CA MET A 13 -14.00 -15.37 -8.32
C MET A 13 -14.79 -16.45 -7.57
N ASN A 14 -15.24 -17.48 -8.27
CA ASN A 14 -15.99 -18.60 -7.69
C ASN A 14 -15.13 -19.51 -6.80
N PRO A 15 -13.91 -19.91 -7.19
CA PRO A 15 -12.95 -20.57 -6.30
C PRO A 15 -12.69 -19.80 -5.00
N LEU A 16 -12.52 -18.48 -5.08
CA LEU A 16 -12.34 -17.62 -3.90
C LEU A 16 -13.57 -17.62 -2.99
N LEU A 17 -14.78 -17.47 -3.54
CA LEU A 17 -16.01 -17.52 -2.76
C LEU A 17 -16.15 -18.85 -2.01
N ARG A 18 -15.85 -19.97 -2.67
CA ARG A 18 -15.84 -21.31 -2.03
C ARG A 18 -14.78 -21.42 -0.95
N ALA A 19 -13.58 -20.88 -1.16
CA ALA A 19 -12.52 -20.86 -0.16
C ALA A 19 -12.96 -20.11 1.09
N MET A 20 -13.54 -18.92 0.93
CA MET A 20 -14.06 -18.11 2.04
C MET A 20 -15.12 -18.85 2.85
N LYS A 21 -16.04 -19.56 2.18
CA LYS A 21 -17.04 -20.39 2.88
C LYS A 21 -16.42 -21.55 3.65
N LYS A 22 -15.43 -22.24 3.07
CA LYS A 22 -14.70 -23.33 3.75
C LYS A 22 -13.89 -22.84 4.94
N LEU A 23 -13.44 -21.59 4.94
CA LEU A 23 -12.74 -20.96 6.06
C LEU A 23 -13.68 -20.41 7.14
N GLY A 24 -15.00 -20.64 7.04
CA GLY A 24 -15.98 -20.14 8.00
C GLY A 24 -16.42 -18.68 7.76
N GLY A 25 -16.12 -18.13 6.59
CA GLY A 25 -16.59 -16.82 6.14
C GLY A 25 -15.59 -15.68 6.31
N SER A 26 -14.39 -15.94 6.84
CA SER A 26 -13.32 -14.95 6.96
C SER A 26 -11.95 -15.61 6.87
N GLY A 27 -10.92 -14.85 6.49
CA GLY A 27 -9.54 -15.33 6.48
C GLY A 27 -8.54 -14.21 6.22
N THR A 28 -7.29 -14.46 6.59
CA THR A 28 -6.15 -13.65 6.16
C THR A 28 -5.86 -13.88 4.67
N VAL A 29 -5.07 -12.99 4.07
CA VAL A 29 -4.65 -13.14 2.66
C VAL A 29 -3.97 -14.49 2.41
N GLU A 30 -3.11 -14.93 3.33
CA GLU A 30 -2.37 -16.20 3.22
C GLU A 30 -3.32 -17.41 3.28
N GLU A 31 -4.20 -17.47 4.29
CA GLU A 31 -5.19 -18.55 4.41
C GLU A 31 -6.10 -18.65 3.18
N ILE A 32 -6.51 -17.50 2.63
CA ILE A 32 -7.31 -17.43 1.42
C ILE A 32 -6.53 -17.94 0.21
N ASN A 33 -5.28 -17.47 0.03
CA ASN A 33 -4.44 -17.90 -1.08
C ASN A 33 -4.22 -19.42 -1.05
N SER A 34 -3.83 -19.98 0.11
CA SER A 34 -3.63 -21.41 0.29
C SER A 34 -4.91 -22.20 0.02
N LYS A 35 -6.06 -21.77 0.54
CA LYS A 35 -7.33 -22.49 0.34
C LYS A 35 -7.83 -22.41 -1.10
N VAL A 36 -7.60 -21.30 -1.81
CA VAL A 36 -7.94 -21.18 -3.24
C VAL A 36 -7.04 -22.07 -4.08
N ALA A 37 -5.73 -22.11 -3.81
CA ALA A 37 -4.79 -22.99 -4.50
C ALA A 37 -5.18 -24.48 -4.34
N GLU A 38 -5.56 -24.89 -3.12
CA GLU A 38 -6.09 -26.23 -2.82
C GLU A 38 -7.35 -26.55 -3.65
N ILE A 39 -8.32 -25.62 -3.70
CA ILE A 39 -9.57 -25.82 -4.44
C ILE A 39 -9.33 -25.92 -5.95
N LEU A 40 -8.36 -25.17 -6.47
CA LEU A 40 -7.97 -25.18 -7.88
C LEU A 40 -7.04 -26.35 -8.24
N GLY A 41 -6.51 -27.06 -7.25
CA GLY A 41 -5.54 -28.15 -7.47
C GLY A 41 -4.23 -27.68 -8.09
N LEU A 42 -3.81 -26.45 -7.79
CA LEU A 42 -2.57 -25.87 -8.33
C LEU A 42 -1.36 -26.60 -7.74
N GLN A 43 -0.37 -26.88 -8.60
CA GLN A 43 0.90 -27.47 -8.20
C GLN A 43 1.92 -26.39 -7.82
N ASP A 44 2.96 -26.76 -7.06
CA ASP A 44 4.00 -25.84 -6.59
C ASP A 44 4.65 -25.08 -7.75
N GLU A 45 4.93 -25.75 -8.89
CA GLU A 45 5.52 -25.09 -10.06
C GLU A 45 4.62 -24.00 -10.66
N GLN A 46 3.31 -24.05 -10.42
CA GLN A 46 2.37 -23.01 -10.84
C GLN A 46 2.29 -21.88 -9.81
N LEU A 47 2.42 -22.20 -8.53
CA LEU A 47 2.40 -21.22 -7.46
C LEU A 47 3.67 -20.39 -7.43
N ASP A 48 4.80 -20.93 -7.90
CA ASP A 48 6.09 -20.23 -7.95
C ASP A 48 6.28 -19.33 -9.18
N ILE A 49 5.33 -19.32 -10.13
CA ILE A 49 5.41 -18.46 -11.32
C ILE A 49 5.26 -17.01 -10.88
N LEU A 50 6.30 -16.21 -11.04
CA LEU A 50 6.30 -14.78 -10.72
C LEU A 50 5.43 -13.98 -11.70
N HIS A 51 4.60 -13.05 -11.17
CA HIS A 51 3.73 -12.20 -12.00
C HIS A 51 4.55 -11.31 -12.95
N ASP A 52 5.58 -10.71 -12.38
CA ASP A 52 6.58 -9.95 -13.11
C ASP A 52 7.93 -10.35 -12.53
N SER A 53 8.68 -11.14 -13.29
CA SER A 53 10.04 -11.57 -12.93
C SER A 53 11.02 -10.40 -12.74
N LYS A 54 10.59 -9.15 -13.01
CA LYS A 54 11.36 -7.92 -12.87
C LYS A 54 10.80 -6.96 -11.81
N ARG A 55 9.68 -7.24 -11.12
CA ARG A 55 8.98 -6.26 -10.24
C ARG A 55 8.40 -6.79 -8.90
N GLY A 56 9.00 -7.83 -8.30
CA GLY A 56 8.71 -8.27 -6.93
C GLY A 56 8.64 -9.79 -6.76
N GLY A 57 8.62 -10.27 -5.51
CA GLY A 57 8.48 -11.70 -5.17
C GLY A 57 7.05 -12.24 -5.20
N GLN A 58 6.08 -11.43 -5.67
CA GLN A 58 4.68 -11.82 -5.74
C GLN A 58 4.44 -12.73 -6.95
N THR A 59 3.73 -13.82 -6.72
CA THR A 59 3.44 -14.80 -7.77
C THR A 59 2.26 -14.32 -8.63
N GLU A 60 2.19 -14.77 -9.89
CA GLU A 60 1.08 -14.47 -10.82
C GLU A 60 -0.26 -14.85 -10.20
N PHE A 61 -0.28 -15.96 -9.46
CA PHE A 61 -1.45 -16.41 -8.71
C PHE A 61 -1.86 -15.40 -7.63
N GLU A 62 -0.92 -14.99 -6.77
CA GLU A 62 -1.18 -14.02 -5.70
C GLU A 62 -1.64 -12.66 -6.24
N TYR A 63 -1.02 -12.20 -7.32
CA TYR A 63 -1.37 -10.95 -7.99
C TYR A 63 -2.80 -10.99 -8.51
N ARG A 64 -3.16 -12.03 -9.27
CA ARG A 64 -4.51 -12.17 -9.82
C ARG A 64 -5.54 -12.35 -8.70
N LEU A 65 -5.21 -13.07 -7.64
CA LEU A 65 -6.12 -13.27 -6.52
C LEU A 65 -6.34 -11.98 -5.70
N ALA A 66 -5.35 -11.10 -5.65
CA ALA A 66 -5.52 -9.75 -5.12
C ALA A 66 -6.54 -8.95 -5.95
N TRP A 67 -6.49 -9.03 -7.28
CA TRP A 67 -7.51 -8.42 -8.16
C TRP A 67 -8.89 -9.05 -7.96
N THR A 68 -8.97 -10.38 -7.85
CA THR A 68 -10.23 -11.09 -7.56
C THR A 68 -10.89 -10.56 -6.28
N ARG A 69 -10.12 -10.41 -5.19
CA ARG A 69 -10.61 -9.85 -3.93
C ARG A 69 -11.15 -8.43 -4.09
N SER A 70 -10.39 -7.56 -4.78
CA SER A 70 -10.78 -6.18 -5.03
C SER A 70 -12.10 -6.08 -5.83
N TYR A 71 -12.26 -6.91 -6.86
CA TYR A 71 -13.49 -6.95 -7.65
C TYR A 71 -14.69 -7.42 -6.80
N LEU A 72 -14.54 -8.52 -6.06
CA LEU A 72 -15.61 -9.04 -5.22
C LEU A 72 -15.98 -8.08 -4.07
N LYS A 73 -15.02 -7.30 -3.56
CA LYS A 73 -15.30 -6.23 -2.59
C LYS A 73 -16.10 -5.09 -3.20
N ARG A 74 -15.68 -4.56 -4.36
CA ARG A 74 -16.42 -3.48 -5.04
C ARG A 74 -17.81 -3.92 -5.52
N TYR A 75 -17.98 -5.21 -5.76
CA TYR A 75 -19.28 -5.82 -6.05
C TYR A 75 -20.14 -6.09 -4.79
N GLY A 76 -19.59 -5.92 -3.58
CA GLY A 76 -20.32 -6.05 -2.31
C GLY A 76 -20.37 -7.46 -1.70
N ILE A 77 -19.56 -8.39 -2.19
CA ILE A 77 -19.50 -9.79 -1.70
C ILE A 77 -18.51 -9.94 -0.55
N LEU A 78 -17.43 -9.15 -0.60
CA LEU A 78 -16.37 -9.16 0.39
C LEU A 78 -16.24 -7.80 1.05
N GLU A 79 -15.74 -7.84 2.27
CA GLU A 79 -15.22 -6.70 2.98
C GLU A 79 -13.84 -7.05 3.56
N ASN A 80 -13.09 -6.03 3.97
CA ASN A 80 -11.83 -6.24 4.66
C ASN A 80 -11.65 -5.23 5.79
N SER A 81 -10.98 -5.68 6.84
CA SER A 81 -10.51 -4.81 7.91
C SER A 81 -9.20 -4.13 7.53
N SER A 82 -8.84 -3.07 8.27
CA SER A 82 -7.52 -2.44 8.20
C SER A 82 -6.37 -3.37 8.62
N ARG A 83 -6.66 -4.51 9.26
CA ARG A 83 -5.66 -5.48 9.75
C ARG A 83 -5.38 -6.61 8.76
N GLY A 84 -5.83 -6.51 7.51
CA GLY A 84 -5.54 -7.51 6.47
C GLY A 84 -6.42 -8.77 6.51
N VAL A 85 -7.47 -8.77 7.34
CA VAL A 85 -8.48 -9.85 7.37
C VAL A 85 -9.62 -9.51 6.40
N TRP A 86 -9.98 -10.46 5.55
CA TRP A 86 -11.11 -10.40 4.63
C TRP A 86 -12.28 -11.23 5.13
N ALA A 87 -13.51 -10.80 4.86
CA ALA A 87 -14.72 -11.49 5.29
C ALA A 87 -15.82 -11.43 4.23
N LEU A 88 -16.73 -12.42 4.25
CA LEU A 88 -17.97 -12.39 3.48
C LEU A 88 -18.97 -11.43 4.15
N THR A 89 -19.52 -10.52 3.35
CA THR A 89 -20.69 -9.74 3.70
C THR A 89 -21.92 -10.65 3.90
N PRO A 90 -23.01 -10.16 4.50
CA PRO A 90 -24.27 -10.93 4.58
C PRO A 90 -24.72 -11.49 3.22
N GLU A 91 -24.60 -10.68 2.16
CA GLU A 91 -24.90 -11.06 0.78
C GLU A 91 -23.96 -12.17 0.29
N GLY A 92 -22.64 -12.02 0.51
CA GLY A 92 -21.65 -13.00 0.12
C GLY A 92 -21.81 -14.37 0.80
N ARG A 93 -22.31 -14.41 2.05
CA ARG A 93 -22.59 -15.68 2.75
C ARG A 93 -23.70 -16.48 2.07
N ASN A 94 -24.72 -15.80 1.56
CA ASN A 94 -25.90 -16.42 0.95
C ASN A 94 -25.70 -16.84 -0.51
N LEU A 95 -24.66 -16.33 -1.19
CA LEU A 95 -24.38 -16.63 -2.59
C LEU A 95 -23.61 -17.93 -2.79
N THR A 96 -24.09 -18.84 -3.62
CA THR A 96 -23.38 -20.09 -3.95
C THR A 96 -22.26 -19.86 -4.97
N ASP A 97 -22.54 -19.01 -5.94
CA ASP A 97 -21.66 -18.65 -7.04
C ASP A 97 -21.99 -17.22 -7.50
N VAL A 98 -21.07 -16.63 -8.26
CA VAL A 98 -21.23 -15.33 -8.91
C VAL A 98 -21.10 -15.48 -10.42
N ASN A 99 -21.85 -14.66 -11.15
CA ASN A 99 -21.65 -14.50 -12.58
C ASN A 99 -20.46 -13.55 -12.81
N GLU A 100 -19.31 -14.11 -13.20
CA GLU A 100 -18.04 -13.37 -13.30
C GLU A 100 -18.14 -12.20 -14.29
N LYS A 101 -18.84 -12.40 -15.41
CA LYS A 101 -19.06 -11.36 -16.43
C LYS A 101 -19.86 -10.18 -15.88
N GLU A 102 -20.85 -10.47 -15.05
CA GLU A 102 -21.67 -9.45 -14.40
C GLU A 102 -20.87 -8.66 -13.37
N VAL A 103 -20.09 -9.35 -12.53
CA VAL A 103 -19.17 -8.71 -11.57
C VAL A 103 -18.22 -7.76 -12.31
N VAL A 104 -17.57 -8.24 -13.37
CA VAL A 104 -16.64 -7.44 -14.17
C VAL A 104 -17.33 -6.23 -14.80
N ARG A 105 -18.54 -6.40 -15.35
CA ARG A 105 -19.33 -5.33 -15.98
C ARG A 105 -19.67 -4.23 -14.97
N VAL A 106 -20.19 -4.59 -13.80
CA VAL A 106 -20.60 -3.63 -12.76
C VAL A 106 -19.39 -2.90 -12.19
N VAL A 107 -18.34 -3.63 -11.80
CA VAL A 107 -17.13 -3.05 -11.20
C VAL A 107 -16.42 -2.11 -12.19
N ARG A 108 -16.32 -2.48 -13.47
CA ARG A 108 -15.76 -1.58 -14.50
C ARG A 108 -16.64 -0.35 -14.75
N GLY A 109 -17.96 -0.51 -14.68
CA GLY A 109 -18.91 0.61 -14.72
C GLY A 109 -18.66 1.61 -13.58
N GLN A 110 -18.53 1.11 -12.35
CA GLN A 110 -18.20 1.93 -11.17
C GLN A 110 -16.84 2.63 -11.35
N LEU A 111 -15.77 1.93 -11.78
CA LEU A 111 -14.45 2.54 -12.01
C LEU A 111 -14.51 3.62 -13.10
N ARG A 112 -15.32 3.41 -14.14
CA ARG A 112 -15.50 4.41 -15.20
C ARG A 112 -16.27 5.62 -14.70
N ALA A 113 -17.31 5.42 -13.89
CA ALA A 113 -18.08 6.50 -13.27
C ALA A 113 -17.20 7.30 -12.31
N GLU A 114 -16.46 6.64 -11.41
CA GLU A 114 -15.48 7.28 -10.52
C GLU A 114 -14.43 8.07 -11.31
N ARG A 115 -13.97 7.54 -12.45
CA ARG A 115 -13.02 8.27 -13.32
C ARG A 115 -13.67 9.49 -13.98
N LEU A 116 -14.93 9.40 -14.41
CA LEU A 116 -15.68 10.50 -15.01
C LEU A 116 -16.04 11.56 -13.97
N GLU A 117 -16.51 11.16 -12.79
CA GLU A 117 -16.72 12.05 -11.64
C GLU A 117 -15.40 12.72 -11.21
N ALA A 118 -14.29 11.98 -11.14
CA ALA A 118 -12.98 12.57 -10.89
C ALA A 118 -12.55 13.56 -11.99
N THR A 119 -13.07 13.43 -13.22
CA THR A 119 -12.75 14.34 -14.34
C THR A 119 -13.71 15.53 -14.38
N GLU A 120 -14.98 15.35 -14.02
CA GLU A 120 -16.01 16.41 -13.93
C GLU A 120 -15.81 17.28 -12.68
N VAL A 121 -15.36 16.71 -11.56
CA VAL A 121 -14.95 17.45 -10.36
C VAL A 121 -13.65 18.24 -10.57
N ASP A 122 -12.79 17.83 -11.51
CA ASP A 122 -11.50 18.49 -11.83
C ASP A 122 -11.65 19.70 -12.78
N GLU A 123 -12.80 19.88 -13.45
CA GLU A 123 -13.05 21.03 -14.36
C GLU A 123 -13.59 22.29 -13.66
N GLU A 124 -14.26 22.19 -12.49
CA GLU A 124 -14.91 23.36 -11.85
C GLU A 124 -14.29 23.84 -10.52
N SER A 125 -13.36 23.09 -9.91
CA SER A 125 -12.47 23.60 -8.85
C SER A 125 -11.38 22.56 -8.58
N LYS A 126 -10.14 22.83 -9.00
CA LYS A 126 -8.95 22.08 -8.54
C LYS A 126 -8.74 22.29 -7.04
N THR A 127 -9.55 21.59 -6.26
CA THR A 127 -9.38 21.49 -4.83
C THR A 127 -8.44 20.31 -4.64
N LEU A 128 -7.17 20.59 -4.33
CA LEU A 128 -6.18 19.57 -4.05
C LEU A 128 -6.75 18.57 -3.04
N THR A 129 -6.51 17.29 -3.25
CA THR A 129 -6.72 16.30 -2.20
C THR A 129 -5.84 16.65 -0.99
N TRP A 130 -6.22 16.22 0.22
CA TRP A 130 -5.41 16.52 1.42
C TRP A 130 -3.98 15.95 1.31
N GLN A 131 -3.80 14.85 0.55
CA GLN A 131 -2.47 14.30 0.27
C GLN A 131 -1.64 15.25 -0.60
N GLU A 132 -2.24 15.78 -1.68
CA GLU A 132 -1.56 16.72 -2.58
C GLU A 132 -1.26 18.05 -1.86
N GLU A 133 -2.19 18.56 -1.05
CA GLU A 133 -1.97 19.74 -0.21
C GLU A 133 -0.80 19.52 0.77
N LEU A 134 -0.75 18.35 1.42
CA LEU A 134 0.34 18.03 2.34
C LEU A 134 1.66 17.88 1.59
N LEU A 135 1.71 17.16 0.45
CA LEU A 135 2.93 17.05 -0.37
C LEU A 135 3.42 18.40 -0.86
N GLU A 136 2.54 19.27 -1.34
CA GLU A 136 2.90 20.63 -1.73
C GLU A 136 3.48 21.42 -0.55
N THR A 137 2.89 21.28 0.63
CA THR A 137 3.37 21.91 1.86
C THR A 137 4.78 21.41 2.21
N LEU A 138 5.02 20.10 2.16
CA LEU A 138 6.34 19.50 2.39
C LEU A 138 7.37 19.98 1.36
N MET A 139 6.98 20.11 0.10
CA MET A 139 7.85 20.60 -0.98
C MET A 139 8.26 22.07 -0.81
N LYS A 140 7.40 22.88 -0.18
CA LYS A 140 7.66 24.31 0.11
C LYS A 140 8.50 24.54 1.37
N MET A 141 8.75 23.51 2.19
CA MET A 141 9.60 23.62 3.38
C MET A 141 11.07 23.81 3.01
N GLU A 142 11.82 24.58 3.80
CA GLU A 142 13.28 24.64 3.68
C GLU A 142 13.93 23.26 3.92
N PRO A 143 15.08 22.94 3.29
CA PRO A 143 15.73 21.62 3.41
C PRO A 143 15.95 21.18 4.86
N ASP A 144 16.50 22.08 5.68
CA ASP A 144 16.80 21.83 7.09
C ASP A 144 15.52 21.66 7.94
N ALA A 145 14.43 22.33 7.58
CA ALA A 145 13.14 22.16 8.21
C ALA A 145 12.53 20.79 7.88
N PHE A 146 12.69 20.32 6.65
CA PHE A 146 12.26 18.99 6.25
C PHE A 146 13.07 17.89 6.94
N GLU A 147 14.40 18.05 7.06
CA GLU A 147 15.24 17.14 7.84
C GLU A 147 14.80 17.06 9.31
N ARG A 148 14.48 18.20 9.95
CA ARG A 148 13.92 18.24 11.31
C ARG A 148 12.56 17.55 11.41
N LEU A 149 11.70 17.69 10.39
CA LEU A 149 10.43 16.97 10.32
C LEU A 149 10.68 15.46 10.26
N ILE A 150 11.58 14.99 9.39
CA ILE A 150 11.91 13.56 9.28
C ILE A 150 12.52 13.05 10.59
N GLN A 151 13.39 13.83 11.24
CA GLN A 151 13.93 13.50 12.55
C GLN A 151 12.81 13.28 13.59
N ARG A 152 11.80 14.16 13.61
CA ARG A 152 10.63 13.99 14.48
C ARG A 152 9.81 12.76 14.09
N PHE A 153 9.51 12.59 12.81
CA PHE A 153 8.80 11.42 12.27
C PHE A 153 9.45 10.10 12.70
N LEU A 154 10.78 9.99 12.62
CA LEU A 154 11.51 8.80 13.03
C LEU A 154 11.41 8.56 14.55
N ARG A 155 11.51 9.61 15.37
CA ARG A 155 11.34 9.47 16.83
C ARG A 155 9.95 8.96 17.20
N GLU A 156 8.91 9.54 16.60
CA GLU A 156 7.52 9.12 16.81
C GLU A 156 7.27 7.69 16.27
N SER A 157 8.06 7.27 15.28
CA SER A 157 8.06 5.90 14.74
C SER A 157 8.88 4.90 15.56
N GLY A 158 9.42 5.30 16.72
CA GLY A 158 10.13 4.41 17.65
C GLY A 158 11.65 4.37 17.50
N PHE A 159 12.25 5.21 16.66
CA PHE A 159 13.70 5.35 16.60
C PHE A 159 14.21 6.13 17.83
N ILE A 160 15.34 5.71 18.38
CA ILE A 160 16.05 6.38 19.47
C ILE A 160 17.37 6.97 18.95
N GLN A 161 17.93 7.94 19.68
CA GLN A 161 19.19 8.60 19.33
C GLN A 161 19.21 9.14 17.88
N VAL A 162 18.09 9.69 17.43
CA VAL A 162 17.96 10.24 16.08
C VAL A 162 18.67 11.59 15.99
N GLU A 163 19.70 11.67 15.16
CA GLU A 163 20.54 12.83 14.90
C GLU A 163 20.56 13.17 13.41
N VAL A 164 20.47 14.46 13.09
CA VAL A 164 20.62 14.98 11.72
C VAL A 164 22.08 15.34 11.50
N THR A 165 22.64 14.95 10.36
CA THR A 165 24.04 15.19 10.00
C THR A 165 24.15 16.32 8.97
N GLY A 166 24.57 17.52 9.41
CA GLY A 166 24.71 18.69 8.52
C GLY A 166 26.05 18.79 7.79
N ARG A 167 26.78 17.69 7.55
CA ARG A 167 28.13 17.75 6.96
C ARG A 167 28.11 17.49 5.46
N SER A 168 28.39 18.51 4.65
CA SER A 168 28.69 18.29 3.23
C SER A 168 29.86 17.31 3.05
N GLY A 169 29.69 16.28 2.22
CA GLY A 169 30.75 15.35 1.81
C GLY A 169 30.64 13.92 2.36
N ASP A 170 29.55 13.55 3.02
CA ASP A 170 29.37 12.21 3.60
C ASP A 170 28.70 11.17 2.68
N GLY A 171 28.40 11.55 1.44
CA GLY A 171 27.68 10.73 0.47
C GLY A 171 26.16 10.95 0.48
N GLY A 172 25.68 12.00 1.15
CA GLY A 172 24.27 12.37 1.21
C GLY A 172 23.54 11.70 2.36
N ILE A 173 24.21 11.48 3.48
CA ILE A 173 23.58 10.97 4.70
C ILE A 173 23.01 12.18 5.44
N ASP A 174 21.70 12.21 5.62
CA ASP A 174 21.04 13.34 6.29
C ASP A 174 20.86 13.07 7.78
N GLY A 175 21.02 11.82 8.22
CA GLY A 175 21.14 11.51 9.63
C GLY A 175 21.25 10.03 9.97
N ARG A 176 21.20 9.77 11.27
CA ARG A 176 21.32 8.43 11.87
C ARG A 176 20.38 8.26 13.04
N GLY A 177 19.99 7.03 13.33
CA GLY A 177 19.20 6.65 14.48
C GLY A 177 19.32 5.16 14.78
N ILE A 178 18.77 4.74 15.90
CA ILE A 178 18.76 3.33 16.31
C ILE A 178 17.31 2.87 16.38
N MET A 179 16.98 1.82 15.65
CA MET A 179 15.68 1.14 15.75
C MET A 179 15.81 -0.04 16.72
N ARG A 180 14.93 -0.10 17.72
CA ARG A 180 14.86 -1.25 18.64
C ARG A 180 13.65 -2.12 18.31
N LEU A 181 13.89 -3.36 17.94
CA LEU A 181 12.84 -4.34 17.68
C LEU A 181 12.63 -5.22 18.92
N GLY A 182 11.44 -5.14 19.51
CA GLY A 182 11.02 -6.00 20.62
C GLY A 182 11.88 -5.90 21.88
N GLY A 183 12.71 -4.86 22.03
CA GLY A 183 13.67 -4.74 23.12
C GLY A 183 14.85 -5.72 23.07
N LEU A 184 14.98 -6.52 22.01
CA LEU A 184 15.98 -7.57 21.88
C LEU A 184 17.06 -7.20 20.85
N LEU A 185 16.64 -6.64 19.72
CA LEU A 185 17.54 -6.28 18.62
C LEU A 185 17.61 -4.77 18.47
N SER A 186 18.82 -4.27 18.23
CA SER A 186 19.06 -2.86 17.89
C SER A 186 19.72 -2.81 16.52
N PHE A 187 19.17 -1.99 15.63
CA PHE A 187 19.73 -1.75 14.31
C PHE A 187 20.15 -0.29 14.21
N HIS A 188 21.40 -0.05 13.86
CA HIS A 188 21.88 1.27 13.47
C HIS A 188 21.37 1.55 12.07
N VAL A 189 20.57 2.60 11.94
CA VAL A 189 19.96 3.01 10.68
C VAL A 189 20.50 4.38 10.32
N ILE A 190 20.98 4.52 9.09
CA ILE A 190 21.22 5.84 8.51
C ILE A 190 20.12 6.17 7.52
N PHE A 191 19.81 7.45 7.39
CA PHE A 191 18.74 7.89 6.51
C PHE A 191 19.17 9.03 5.59
N GLN A 192 18.57 9.05 4.41
CA GLN A 192 18.62 10.14 3.44
C GLN A 192 17.20 10.62 3.16
N CYS A 193 17.00 11.92 3.18
CA CYS A 193 15.75 12.63 2.99
C CYS A 193 15.87 13.54 1.79
N LYS A 194 15.15 13.25 0.70
CA LYS A 194 15.15 14.09 -0.50
C LYS A 194 13.79 14.72 -0.73
N ARG A 195 13.72 16.04 -0.61
CA ARG A 195 12.63 16.80 -1.24
C ARG A 195 12.86 16.75 -2.74
N TRP A 196 12.06 15.98 -3.46
CA TRP A 196 12.32 15.65 -4.86
C TRP A 196 11.06 15.79 -5.70
N GLN A 197 11.19 16.47 -6.85
CA GLN A 197 10.16 16.45 -7.88
C GLN A 197 10.42 15.28 -8.83
N GLY A 198 9.49 14.33 -8.89
CA GLY A 198 9.55 13.17 -9.77
C GLY A 198 10.12 11.92 -9.10
N ALA A 199 10.72 11.03 -9.90
CA ALA A 199 11.11 9.70 -9.45
C ALA A 199 12.62 9.59 -9.11
N VAL A 200 12.92 9.01 -7.95
CA VAL A 200 14.25 8.61 -7.50
C VAL A 200 14.70 7.37 -8.27
N ARG A 201 15.91 7.40 -8.83
CA ARG A 201 16.46 6.37 -9.74
C ARG A 201 17.47 5.46 -9.04
N ALA A 202 17.74 4.30 -9.64
CA ALA A 202 18.65 3.29 -9.10
C ALA A 202 20.08 3.77 -8.83
N ASN A 203 20.60 4.74 -9.58
CA ASN A 203 21.91 5.32 -9.30
C ASN A 203 21.93 6.00 -7.92
N GLN A 204 20.88 6.74 -7.56
CA GLN A 204 20.82 7.43 -6.28
C GLN A 204 20.78 6.45 -5.10
N VAL A 205 20.08 5.31 -5.27
CA VAL A 205 20.06 4.24 -4.27
C VAL A 205 21.43 3.57 -4.14
N ARG A 206 22.15 3.32 -5.25
CA ARG A 206 23.53 2.82 -5.23
C ARG A 206 24.50 3.77 -4.54
N ASP A 207 24.38 5.07 -4.82
CA ASP A 207 25.25 6.08 -4.23
C ASP A 207 25.04 6.13 -2.71
N PHE A 208 23.79 6.15 -2.26
CA PHE A 208 23.45 6.09 -0.82
C PHE A 208 23.92 4.79 -0.16
N ARG A 209 23.73 3.64 -0.84
CA ARG A 209 24.26 2.35 -0.40
C ARG A 209 25.78 2.41 -0.21
N GLY A 210 26.50 2.97 -1.17
CA GLY A 210 27.96 3.12 -1.09
C GLY A 210 28.39 3.93 0.14
N ALA A 211 27.66 5.00 0.46
CA ALA A 211 27.90 5.81 1.65
C ALA A 211 27.60 5.07 2.97
N MET A 212 26.72 4.06 2.94
CA MET A 212 26.31 3.28 4.09
C MET A 212 27.29 2.18 4.50
N VAL A 213 27.99 1.58 3.54
CA VAL A 213 28.80 0.37 3.78
C VAL A 213 29.78 0.58 4.94
N GLY A 214 29.68 -0.28 5.95
CA GLY A 214 30.53 -0.24 7.15
C GLY A 214 30.15 0.82 8.20
N ARG A 215 29.05 1.57 8.00
CA ARG A 215 28.60 2.63 8.93
C ARG A 215 27.28 2.31 9.64
N ALA A 216 26.44 1.45 9.07
CA ALA A 216 25.11 1.13 9.59
C ALA A 216 24.67 -0.28 9.18
N ASP A 217 23.70 -0.83 9.92
CA ASP A 217 23.09 -2.13 9.64
C ASP A 217 22.05 -2.03 8.51
N LYS A 218 21.35 -0.90 8.43
CA LYS A 218 20.28 -0.63 7.46
C LYS A 218 20.29 0.83 6.98
N GLY A 219 19.74 1.04 5.79
CA GLY A 219 19.53 2.36 5.21
C GLY A 219 18.03 2.66 5.11
N LEU A 220 17.67 3.93 5.21
CA LEU A 220 16.30 4.40 4.98
C LEU A 220 16.32 5.60 4.02
N LEU A 221 15.67 5.49 2.87
CA LEU A 221 15.55 6.61 1.93
C LEU A 221 14.11 7.12 1.93
N VAL A 222 13.94 8.38 2.32
CA VAL A 222 12.66 9.08 2.37
C VAL A 222 12.62 10.13 1.26
N THR A 223 11.54 10.17 0.49
CA THR A 223 11.34 11.17 -0.56
C THR A 223 9.91 11.69 -0.59
N THR A 224 9.71 12.93 -1.02
CA THR A 224 8.38 13.48 -1.36
C THR A 224 7.91 13.05 -2.76
N GLY A 225 8.82 12.47 -3.56
CA GLY A 225 8.52 11.94 -4.89
C GLY A 225 8.20 10.45 -4.86
N THR A 226 8.51 9.76 -5.95
CA THR A 226 8.33 8.30 -6.10
C THR A 226 9.65 7.59 -6.33
N PHE A 227 9.68 6.26 -6.29
CA PHE A 227 10.85 5.46 -6.69
C PHE A 227 10.62 4.77 -8.03
N THR A 228 11.64 4.75 -8.89
CA THR A 228 11.60 3.88 -10.06
C THR A 228 11.74 2.43 -9.65
N LYS A 229 11.32 1.52 -10.51
CA LYS A 229 11.35 0.07 -10.22
C LYS A 229 12.77 -0.45 -10.07
N ASP A 230 13.67 0.06 -10.89
CA ASP A 230 15.10 -0.22 -10.77
C ASP A 230 15.65 0.27 -9.42
N ALA A 231 15.12 1.39 -8.87
CA ALA A 231 15.51 1.90 -7.56
C ALA A 231 15.01 0.99 -6.42
N VAL A 232 13.77 0.50 -6.52
CA VAL A 232 13.22 -0.48 -5.57
C VAL A 232 13.99 -1.79 -5.61
N TRP A 233 14.29 -2.31 -6.80
CA TRP A 233 15.10 -3.53 -6.96
C TRP A 233 16.52 -3.33 -6.44
N GLU A 234 17.14 -2.19 -6.76
CA GLU A 234 18.47 -1.86 -6.24
C GLU A 234 18.45 -1.83 -4.72
N ALA A 235 17.42 -1.29 -4.07
CA ALA A 235 17.29 -1.15 -2.62
C ALA A 235 17.35 -2.50 -1.87
N THR A 236 16.81 -3.57 -2.48
CA THR A 236 16.74 -4.94 -1.93
C THR A 236 17.66 -5.93 -2.64
N ARG A 237 18.64 -5.45 -3.41
CA ARG A 237 19.57 -6.29 -4.17
C ARG A 237 20.30 -7.31 -3.29
N ASP A 238 20.32 -8.56 -3.76
CA ASP A 238 20.96 -9.66 -3.04
C ASP A 238 22.45 -9.39 -2.76
N GLY A 239 22.91 -9.82 -1.58
CA GLY A 239 24.27 -9.60 -1.08
C GLY A 239 24.61 -8.15 -0.71
N ALA A 240 23.66 -7.21 -0.76
CA ALA A 240 23.86 -5.82 -0.36
C ALA A 240 23.05 -5.46 0.91
N PRO A 241 23.52 -4.56 1.79
CA PRO A 241 22.79 -4.23 3.02
C PRO A 241 21.46 -3.54 2.69
N ALA A 242 20.33 -4.04 3.16
CA ALA A 242 19.02 -3.56 2.71
C ALA A 242 18.80 -2.05 2.95
N ILE A 243 18.18 -1.39 1.97
CA ILE A 243 17.69 -0.01 2.08
C ILE A 243 16.16 -0.05 2.05
N ASP A 244 15.54 0.42 3.12
CA ASP A 244 14.10 0.62 3.19
C ASP A 244 13.73 1.95 2.50
N LEU A 245 12.60 2.00 1.81
CA LEU A 245 12.17 3.14 1.00
C LEU A 245 10.83 3.67 1.52
N ILE A 246 10.70 4.99 1.64
CA ILE A 246 9.45 5.69 1.95
C ILE A 246 9.22 6.75 0.87
N ASP A 247 8.19 6.56 0.05
CA ASP A 247 7.78 7.54 -0.96
C ASP A 247 6.81 8.60 -0.41
N GLY A 248 6.43 9.56 -1.25
CA GLY A 248 5.59 10.68 -0.86
C GLY A 248 4.23 10.25 -0.32
N ASP A 249 3.58 9.27 -0.97
CA ASP A 249 2.27 8.77 -0.55
C ASP A 249 2.35 8.07 0.81
N GLN A 250 3.37 7.22 0.99
CA GLN A 250 3.64 6.55 2.27
C GLN A 250 3.98 7.56 3.37
N LEU A 251 4.77 8.59 3.07
CA LEU A 251 5.15 9.61 4.02
C LEU A 251 3.92 10.39 4.51
N VAL A 252 3.07 10.86 3.61
CA VAL A 252 1.84 11.59 3.93
C VAL A 252 0.91 10.76 4.80
N GLU A 253 0.73 9.49 4.46
CA GLU A 253 -0.11 8.58 5.24
C GLU A 253 0.45 8.37 6.64
N LYS A 254 1.78 8.20 6.78
CA LYS A 254 2.43 8.08 8.08
C LYS A 254 2.34 9.35 8.92
N LEU A 255 2.46 10.53 8.31
CA LEU A 255 2.27 11.80 9.00
C LEU A 255 0.83 11.93 9.52
N ARG A 256 -0.16 11.45 8.77
CA ARG A 256 -1.56 11.35 9.24
C ARG A 256 -1.70 10.39 10.41
N GLU A 257 -1.18 9.16 10.31
CA GLU A 257 -1.25 8.15 11.37
C GLU A 257 -0.63 8.63 12.69
N LEU A 258 0.48 9.38 12.61
CA LEU A 258 1.19 9.93 13.76
C LEU A 258 0.65 11.29 14.22
N ALA A 259 -0.41 11.80 13.57
CA ALA A 259 -0.98 13.14 13.81
C ALA A 259 0.07 14.27 13.76
N LEU A 260 1.06 14.15 12.86
CA LEU A 260 2.13 15.12 12.66
C LEU A 260 1.72 16.15 11.61
N GLY A 261 1.22 17.30 12.07
CA GLY A 261 0.76 18.39 11.19
C GLY A 261 -0.57 18.10 10.50
N VAL A 262 -1.14 16.91 10.68
CA VAL A 262 -2.44 16.50 10.12
C VAL A 262 -3.41 16.25 11.27
N LYS A 263 -4.57 16.91 11.23
CA LYS A 263 -5.68 16.67 12.16
C LYS A 263 -6.81 15.96 11.43
N THR A 264 -7.37 14.94 12.07
CA THR A 264 -8.52 14.21 11.54
C THR A 264 -9.70 14.38 12.49
N GLU A 265 -10.82 14.87 11.97
CA GLU A 265 -12.06 15.02 12.71
C GLU A 265 -13.15 14.18 12.05
N LYS A 266 -13.90 13.42 12.84
CA LYS A 266 -15.02 12.61 12.33
C LYS A 266 -16.25 13.49 12.26
N ILE A 267 -16.67 13.85 11.05
CA ILE A 267 -17.93 14.54 10.82
C ILE A 267 -19.06 13.50 10.86
N GLN A 268 -19.91 13.54 11.89
CA GLN A 268 -21.16 12.77 11.90
C GLN A 268 -22.21 13.57 11.12
N VAL A 269 -22.56 13.10 9.92
CA VAL A 269 -23.61 13.72 9.13
C VAL A 269 -24.94 13.08 9.50
N GLU A 270 -25.82 13.85 10.15
CA GLU A 270 -27.20 13.41 10.42
C GLU A 270 -27.96 13.32 9.08
N LYS A 271 -28.26 12.09 8.64
CA LYS A 271 -29.07 11.87 7.44
C LYS A 271 -30.54 11.94 7.83
N VAL A 272 -31.16 13.10 7.62
CA VAL A 272 -32.60 13.28 7.78
C VAL A 272 -33.31 12.79 6.52
N SER A 273 -34.23 11.84 6.66
CA SER A 273 -35.12 11.40 5.59
C SER A 273 -36.56 11.34 6.09
N VAL A 274 -37.50 11.83 5.27
CA VAL A 274 -38.93 11.87 5.61
C VAL A 274 -39.61 10.61 5.07
N ASP A 275 -40.20 9.80 5.96
CA ASP A 275 -41.04 8.67 5.57
C ASP A 275 -42.44 9.15 5.21
N LYS A 276 -42.66 9.40 3.92
CA LYS A 276 -43.95 9.86 3.38
C LYS A 276 -45.06 8.81 3.54
N ASN A 277 -44.74 7.52 3.62
CA ASN A 277 -45.75 6.46 3.72
C ASN A 277 -46.38 6.43 5.11
N TRP A 278 -45.59 6.72 6.16
CA TRP A 278 -46.10 6.89 7.51
C TRP A 278 -47.16 8.00 7.58
N PHE A 279 -46.88 9.16 6.97
CA PHE A 279 -47.86 10.27 6.90
C PHE A 279 -49.10 9.92 6.05
N ALA A 280 -48.95 9.09 5.02
CA ALA A 280 -50.08 8.64 4.20
C ALA A 280 -50.94 7.56 4.89
N SER A 281 -50.47 6.99 6.01
CA SER A 281 -51.18 5.96 6.78
C SER A 281 -51.99 6.50 7.97
N LEU A 282 -51.90 7.81 8.24
CA LEU A 282 -52.72 8.55 9.21
C LEU A 282 -54.03 9.04 8.57
#